data_AF-A0A1E3YZ83-F1
#
_entry.id   AF-A0A1E3YZ83-F1
#
_cell.length_a   1.000
_cell.length_b   1.000
_cell.length_c   1.000
_cell.angle_alpha   90.00
_cell.angle_beta   90.00
_cell.angle_gamma   90.00
#
_symmetry.space_group_name_H-M   'P 1'
#
loop_
_entity.id
_entity.type
_entity.pdbx_description
1 polymer ?
#
loop_
_entity_poly.entity_id
_entity_poly.type
_entity_poly.pdbx_seq_one_letter_code
_entity_poly.pdbx_strand_id
1 'polypeptide(L)'
;MHSQSKVFRNDVLLAEKLVKDIDPNALMLKLANPARDQSADWPQATLENFALVMSKMAEVARPRDRVLLLISTHSNPGLLNINAGGKHLPPLTPQILSNALAPLNDVPTLVVLSACYSGAFIEPLKAPNRVLLTATDARRTTFNCQYKGDHTPFAEALFGQAGAENRSVTDWMGEAQKSIAAQERRRKVPASQPRIFVGDEAKAWANQPLKNWLQAPKAP
;
A
#
# COMPACT_ATOMS: atom_id res chain seq x y z
N MET A 1 -1.50 -2.58 10.22
CA MET A 1 -1.19 -1.89 11.49
C MET A 1 -2.22 -2.21 12.60
N HIS A 2 -2.90 -3.37 12.58
CA HIS A 2 -4.02 -3.63 13.49
C HIS A 2 -4.10 -5.09 13.97
N SER A 3 -4.12 -5.28 15.28
CA SER A 3 -3.97 -6.57 15.97
C SER A 3 -5.26 -7.41 16.11
N GLN A 4 -6.27 -7.20 15.28
CA GLN A 4 -7.55 -7.92 15.38
C GLN A 4 -7.90 -8.74 14.13
N SER A 5 -7.07 -8.67 13.08
CA SER A 5 -7.28 -9.45 11.87
C SER A 5 -5.96 -9.97 11.33
N LYS A 6 -5.96 -11.24 10.90
CA LYS A 6 -4.79 -11.91 10.35
C LYS A 6 -4.41 -11.41 8.96
N VAL A 7 -5.40 -10.89 8.22
CA VAL A 7 -5.26 -10.53 6.80
C VAL A 7 -4.19 -9.48 6.55
N PHE A 8 -3.97 -8.55 7.48
CA PHE A 8 -3.02 -7.45 7.27
C PHE A 8 -1.57 -7.93 7.21
N ARG A 9 -1.20 -8.92 8.01
CA ARG A 9 0.13 -9.53 7.92
C ARG A 9 0.27 -10.30 6.60
N ASN A 10 -0.79 -11.01 6.20
CA ASN A 10 -0.80 -11.77 4.95
C ASN A 10 -0.70 -10.85 3.73
N ASP A 11 -1.33 -9.68 3.74
CA ASP A 11 -1.16 -8.66 2.70
C ASP A 11 0.30 -8.23 2.54
N VAL A 12 1.03 -8.06 3.66
CA VAL A 12 2.47 -7.73 3.63
C VAL A 12 3.28 -8.88 3.02
N LEU A 13 2.98 -10.13 3.37
CA LEU A 13 3.64 -11.31 2.79
C LEU A 13 3.34 -11.46 1.29
N LEU A 14 2.13 -11.11 0.86
CA LEU A 14 1.75 -11.14 -0.55
C LEU A 14 2.49 -10.05 -1.34
N ALA A 15 2.62 -8.85 -0.78
CA ALA A 15 3.43 -7.79 -1.38
C ALA A 15 4.93 -8.13 -1.41
N GLU A 16 5.46 -8.78 -0.36
CA GLU A 16 6.85 -9.27 -0.32
C GLU A 16 7.14 -10.22 -1.49
N LYS A 17 6.19 -11.11 -1.85
CA LYS A 17 6.35 -11.99 -3.01
C LYS A 17 6.55 -11.20 -4.30
N LEU A 18 5.67 -10.23 -4.57
CA LEU A 18 5.79 -9.38 -5.76
C LEU A 18 7.11 -8.60 -5.77
N VAL A 19 7.51 -8.04 -4.63
CA VAL A 19 8.77 -7.29 -4.52
C VAL A 19 9.97 -8.18 -4.83
N LYS A 20 9.97 -9.44 -4.38
CA LYS A 20 11.03 -10.41 -4.72
C LYS A 20 11.02 -10.81 -6.20
N ASP A 21 9.84 -10.88 -6.82
CA ASP A 21 9.71 -11.15 -8.26
C ASP A 21 10.20 -9.96 -9.10
N ILE A 22 10.18 -8.74 -8.56
CA ILE A 22 10.76 -7.53 -9.16
C ILE A 22 12.28 -7.48 -8.95
N ASP A 23 12.73 -7.63 -7.70
CA ASP A 23 14.14 -7.65 -7.31
C ASP A 23 14.34 -8.59 -6.11
N PRO A 24 15.03 -9.74 -6.29
CA PRO A 24 15.26 -10.69 -5.21
C PRO A 24 16.14 -10.13 -4.09
N ASN A 25 16.87 -9.03 -4.32
CA ASN A 25 17.75 -8.38 -3.35
C ASN A 25 17.14 -7.12 -2.72
N ALA A 26 15.84 -6.85 -2.95
CA ALA A 26 15.18 -5.66 -2.43
C ALA A 26 15.30 -5.55 -0.90
N LEU A 27 15.68 -4.36 -0.42
CA LEU A 27 15.62 -4.03 1.00
C LEU A 27 14.16 -3.94 1.45
N MET A 28 13.76 -4.81 2.38
CA MET A 28 12.38 -4.87 2.88
C MET A 28 12.35 -4.72 4.40
N LEU A 29 11.67 -3.67 4.88
CA LEU A 29 11.38 -3.46 6.30
C LEU A 29 9.89 -3.73 6.55
N LYS A 30 9.60 -4.74 7.37
CA LYS A 30 8.24 -5.17 7.68
C LYS A 30 7.89 -4.80 9.11
N LEU A 31 6.76 -4.12 9.28
CA LEU A 31 6.20 -3.78 10.58
C LEU A 31 4.83 -4.46 10.72
N ALA A 32 4.54 -5.02 11.90
CA ALA A 32 3.22 -5.57 12.17
C ALA A 32 2.81 -5.39 13.64
N ASN A 33 1.52 -5.17 13.84
CA ASN A 33 0.89 -5.34 15.13
C ASN A 33 0.03 -6.62 15.02
N PRO A 34 0.59 -7.79 15.36
CA PRO A 34 -0.03 -9.08 15.07
C PRO A 34 -1.31 -9.30 15.88
N ALA A 35 -2.22 -10.12 15.35
CA ALA A 35 -3.32 -10.68 16.13
C ALA A 35 -2.79 -11.59 17.26
N ARG A 36 -3.64 -11.88 18.27
CA ARG A 36 -3.23 -12.67 19.46
C ARG A 36 -2.59 -14.02 19.13
N ASP A 37 -2.94 -14.60 17.99
CA ASP A 37 -2.49 -15.91 17.51
C ASP A 37 -1.56 -15.83 16.29
N GLN A 38 -0.97 -14.66 16.02
CA GLN A 38 0.07 -14.46 15.02
C GLN A 38 1.44 -14.22 15.67
N SER A 39 2.50 -14.61 14.97
CA SER A 39 3.88 -14.34 15.39
C SER A 39 4.14 -12.84 15.57
N ALA A 40 4.86 -12.49 16.64
CA ALA A 40 5.33 -11.15 16.95
C ALA A 40 6.83 -10.98 16.64
N ASP A 41 7.26 -11.57 15.52
CA ASP A 41 8.63 -11.58 15.01
C ASP A 41 9.04 -10.30 14.26
N TRP A 42 8.09 -9.42 13.93
CA TRP A 42 8.35 -8.13 13.29
C TRP A 42 8.20 -6.98 14.30
N PRO A 43 9.00 -5.90 14.16
CA PRO A 43 8.80 -4.71 14.99
C PRO A 43 7.37 -4.17 14.88
N GLN A 44 6.89 -3.56 15.96
CA GLN A 44 5.53 -3.03 16.00
C GLN A 44 5.32 -1.92 14.97
N ALA A 45 4.17 -1.96 14.31
CA ALA A 45 3.73 -0.92 13.39
C ALA A 45 3.08 0.25 14.16
N THR A 46 3.88 1.01 14.91
CA THR A 46 3.47 2.27 15.54
C THR A 46 3.83 3.47 14.65
N LEU A 47 3.33 4.67 14.99
CA LEU A 47 3.68 5.90 14.27
C LEU A 47 5.19 6.18 14.38
N GLU A 48 5.77 5.97 15.55
CA GLU A 48 7.19 6.23 15.82
C GLU A 48 8.07 5.31 14.97
N ASN A 49 7.80 4.00 14.98
CA ASN A 49 8.54 3.04 14.16
C ASN A 49 8.34 3.30 12.66
N PHE A 50 7.12 3.66 12.25
CA PHE A 50 6.84 4.01 10.86
C PHE A 50 7.64 5.25 10.41
N ALA A 51 7.62 6.33 11.18
CA ALA A 51 8.36 7.55 10.88
C ALA A 51 9.88 7.29 10.85
N LEU A 52 10.39 6.50 11.79
CA LEU A 52 11.80 6.08 11.80
C LEU A 52 12.17 5.31 10.53
N VAL A 53 11.31 4.37 10.09
CA VAL A 53 11.54 3.62 8.85
C VAL A 53 11.54 4.54 7.63
N MET A 54 10.62 5.51 7.54
CA MET A 54 10.62 6.48 6.42
C MET A 54 11.88 7.34 6.39
N SER A 55 12.33 7.81 7.56
CA SER A 55 13.60 8.54 7.70
C SER A 55 14.80 7.69 7.27
N LYS A 56 14.89 6.45 7.75
CA LYS A 56 15.99 5.53 7.40
C LYS A 56 15.98 5.11 5.94
N MET A 57 14.79 4.94 5.35
CA MET A 57 14.67 4.65 3.92
C MET A 57 15.19 5.82 3.08
N ALA A 58 14.88 7.06 3.47
CA ALA A 58 15.40 8.25 2.79
C ALA A 58 16.92 8.36 2.89
N GLU A 59 17.52 8.03 4.04
CA GLU A 59 18.99 8.05 4.23
C GLU A 59 19.73 7.07 3.32
N VAL A 60 19.13 5.92 3.01
CA VAL A 60 19.79 4.85 2.22
C VAL A 60 19.38 4.85 0.75
N ALA A 61 18.32 5.58 0.38
CA ALA A 61 17.82 5.63 -0.99
C ALA A 61 18.85 6.27 -1.93
N ARG A 62 19.13 5.58 -3.04
CA ARG A 62 19.98 6.08 -4.12
C ARG A 62 19.12 6.65 -5.24
N PRO A 63 19.68 7.46 -6.18
CA PRO A 63 18.89 8.10 -7.24
C PRO A 63 18.02 7.16 -8.11
N ARG A 64 18.43 5.90 -8.25
CA ARG A 64 17.69 4.87 -9.02
C ARG A 64 16.72 4.06 -8.17
N ASP A 65 16.79 4.17 -6.86
CA ASP A 65 15.92 3.41 -5.97
C ASP A 65 14.50 3.96 -6.03
N ARG A 66 13.55 3.08 -5.72
CA ARG A 66 12.12 3.37 -5.66
C ARG A 66 11.61 2.78 -4.35
N VAL A 67 10.69 3.48 -3.70
CA VAL A 67 10.09 3.01 -2.45
C VAL A 67 8.67 2.52 -2.72
N LEU A 68 8.38 1.27 -2.36
CA LEU A 68 7.01 0.75 -2.28
C LEU A 68 6.60 0.72 -0.80
N LEU A 69 5.63 1.54 -0.45
CA LEU A 69 4.98 1.53 0.86
C LEU A 69 3.62 0.87 0.76
N LEU A 70 3.39 -0.19 1.54
CA LEU A 70 2.07 -0.76 1.78
C LEU A 70 1.62 -0.47 3.22
N ILE A 71 0.46 0.15 3.36
CA ILE A 71 -0.27 0.22 4.64
C ILE A 71 -1.56 -0.58 4.49
N SER A 72 -1.68 -1.67 5.24
CA SER A 72 -2.92 -2.46 5.34
C SER A 72 -3.45 -2.42 6.78
N THR A 73 -4.66 -1.91 6.97
CA THR A 73 -5.27 -1.72 8.31
C THR A 73 -6.79 -1.46 8.25
N HIS A 74 -7.44 -1.44 9.41
CA HIS A 74 -8.78 -0.87 9.54
C HIS A 74 -8.72 0.66 9.53
N SER A 75 -9.85 1.26 9.24
CA SER A 75 -9.97 2.71 9.16
C SER A 75 -11.39 3.16 9.48
N ASN A 76 -11.48 4.42 9.88
CA ASN A 76 -12.71 5.20 9.93
C ASN A 76 -12.60 6.32 8.88
N PRO A 77 -13.67 7.06 8.57
CA PRO A 77 -13.58 8.22 7.69
C PRO A 77 -12.45 9.17 8.12
N GLY A 78 -11.46 9.36 7.24
CA GLY A 78 -10.30 10.22 7.49
C GLY A 78 -9.24 9.67 8.46
N LEU A 79 -9.28 8.41 8.88
CA LEU A 79 -8.37 7.86 9.89
C LEU A 79 -7.90 6.44 9.54
N LEU A 80 -6.59 6.18 9.56
CA LEU A 80 -6.06 4.81 9.55
C LEU A 80 -5.77 4.36 10.98
N ASN A 81 -6.39 3.26 11.41
CA ASN A 81 -6.31 2.81 12.79
C ASN A 81 -4.97 2.13 13.07
N ILE A 82 -4.43 2.37 14.25
CA ILE A 82 -3.27 1.67 14.78
C ILE A 82 -3.68 1.00 16.09
N ASN A 83 -3.56 -0.33 16.15
CA ASN A 83 -3.72 -1.07 17.41
C ASN A 83 -2.46 -1.89 17.66
N ALA A 84 -1.88 -1.78 18.86
CA ALA A 84 -0.72 -2.55 19.29
C ALA A 84 -0.92 -3.03 20.73
N GLY A 85 -0.55 -4.28 21.02
CA GLY A 85 -0.65 -4.84 22.38
C GLY A 85 -2.07 -4.80 22.97
N GLY A 86 -3.11 -4.90 22.14
CA GLY A 86 -4.51 -4.82 22.57
C GLY A 86 -5.00 -3.40 22.92
N LYS A 87 -4.18 -2.37 22.66
CA LYS A 87 -4.54 -0.96 22.87
C LYS A 87 -4.77 -0.26 21.54
N HIS A 88 -5.75 0.63 21.51
CA HIS A 88 -5.91 1.61 20.44
C HIS A 88 -4.88 2.72 20.64
N LEU A 89 -3.98 2.89 19.68
CA LEU A 89 -3.04 4.00 19.63
C LEU A 89 -3.66 5.16 18.83
N PRO A 90 -3.13 6.39 18.94
CA PRO A 90 -3.54 7.48 18.07
C PRO A 90 -3.51 7.06 16.58
N PRO A 91 -4.61 7.25 15.83
CA PRO A 91 -4.66 6.86 14.42
C PRO A 91 -3.82 7.79 13.54
N LEU A 92 -3.49 7.33 12.33
CA LEU A 92 -2.90 8.21 11.32
C LEU A 92 -4.01 9.05 10.68
N THR A 93 -3.90 10.37 10.82
CA THR A 93 -4.63 11.32 9.99
C THR A 93 -3.89 11.51 8.65
N PRO A 94 -4.53 12.07 7.61
CA PRO A 94 -3.85 12.36 6.36
C PRO A 94 -2.65 13.29 6.54
N GLN A 95 -2.74 14.28 7.43
CA GLN A 95 -1.63 15.19 7.72
C GLN A 95 -0.47 14.46 8.42
N ILE A 96 -0.75 13.60 9.39
CA ILE A 96 0.29 12.82 10.08
C ILE A 96 1.01 11.91 9.09
N LEU A 97 0.28 11.23 8.21
CA LEU A 97 0.88 10.39 7.18
C LEU A 97 1.69 11.22 6.16
N SER A 98 1.19 12.38 5.76
CA SER A 98 1.93 13.30 4.87
C SER A 98 3.26 13.73 5.48
N ASN A 99 3.26 14.15 6.75
CA ASN A 99 4.45 14.53 7.48
C ASN A 99 5.44 13.37 7.63
N ALA A 100 4.96 12.16 7.92
CA ALA A 100 5.81 10.98 8.04
C ALA A 100 6.44 10.55 6.70
N LEU A 101 5.83 10.91 5.56
CA LEU A 101 6.39 10.69 4.23
C LEU A 101 7.29 11.83 3.74
N ALA A 102 7.38 12.96 4.45
CA ALA A 102 8.19 14.10 4.06
C ALA A 102 9.68 13.75 3.79
N PRO A 103 10.33 12.83 4.52
CA PRO A 103 11.70 12.41 4.20
C PRO A 103 11.85 11.82 2.78
N LEU A 104 10.77 11.31 2.18
CA LEU A 104 10.77 10.70 0.84
C LEU A 104 10.33 11.68 -0.26
N ASN A 105 10.29 12.99 0.00
CA ASN A 105 9.83 13.97 -0.98
C ASN A 105 10.65 14.00 -2.28
N ASP A 106 11.91 13.59 -2.24
CA ASP A 106 12.79 13.51 -3.42
C ASP A 106 13.01 12.05 -3.90
N VAL A 107 12.36 11.07 -3.26
CA VAL A 107 12.51 9.63 -3.58
C VAL A 107 11.25 9.14 -4.28
N PRO A 108 11.30 8.63 -5.52
CA PRO A 108 10.08 8.22 -6.18
C PRO A 108 9.40 7.07 -5.44
N THR A 109 8.14 7.26 -5.09
CA THR A 109 7.45 6.44 -4.10
C THR A 109 6.09 5.98 -4.61
N LEU A 110 5.85 4.67 -4.57
CA LEU A 110 4.52 4.06 -4.69
C LEU A 110 3.94 3.87 -3.28
N VAL A 111 2.81 4.51 -3.00
CA VAL A 111 2.05 4.31 -1.75
C VAL A 111 0.78 3.52 -2.05
N VAL A 112 0.61 2.40 -1.36
CA VAL A 112 -0.55 1.52 -1.45
C VAL A 112 -1.28 1.51 -0.10
N LEU A 113 -2.52 2.01 -0.09
CA LEU A 113 -3.37 2.06 1.10
C LEU A 113 -4.51 1.05 0.98
N SER A 114 -4.37 -0.08 1.67
CA SER A 114 -5.42 -1.09 1.80
C SER A 114 -6.24 -0.86 3.08
N ALA A 115 -7.22 0.04 2.99
CA ALA A 115 -8.15 0.35 4.05
C ALA A 115 -9.46 0.94 3.50
N CYS A 116 -10.54 0.90 4.28
CA CYS A 116 -11.77 1.65 3.97
C CYS A 116 -11.49 3.16 3.95
N TYR A 117 -12.27 3.95 3.22
CA TYR A 117 -12.12 5.40 3.11
C TYR A 117 -10.71 5.88 2.69
N SER A 118 -9.87 4.99 2.17
CA SER A 118 -8.45 5.25 1.90
C SER A 118 -8.25 6.31 0.81
N GLY A 119 -9.23 6.48 -0.09
CA GLY A 119 -9.22 7.57 -1.07
C GLY A 119 -9.18 8.99 -0.45
N ALA A 120 -9.56 9.14 0.82
CA ALA A 120 -9.45 10.42 1.53
C ALA A 120 -7.99 10.87 1.75
N PHE A 121 -7.04 9.94 1.63
CA PHE A 121 -5.61 10.20 1.76
C PHE A 121 -4.96 10.61 0.43
N ILE A 122 -5.68 10.57 -0.70
CA ILE A 122 -5.08 10.95 -1.99
C ILE A 122 -4.67 12.42 -1.98
N GLU A 123 -5.62 13.35 -1.79
CA GLU A 123 -5.35 14.79 -1.87
C GLU A 123 -4.20 15.24 -0.95
N PRO A 124 -4.15 14.85 0.35
CA PRO A 124 -3.09 15.31 1.26
C PRO A 124 -1.73 14.66 1.03
N LEU A 125 -1.66 13.57 0.25
CA LEU A 125 -0.42 12.83 -0.02
C LEU A 125 0.13 13.06 -1.43
N LYS A 126 -0.59 13.78 -2.30
CA LYS A 126 -0.12 14.07 -3.67
C LYS A 126 1.25 14.71 -3.64
N ALA A 127 2.13 14.21 -4.49
CA ALA A 127 3.41 14.81 -4.81
C ALA A 127 3.80 14.43 -6.25
N PRO A 128 4.63 15.23 -6.95
CA PRO A 128 5.03 14.95 -8.33
C PRO A 128 5.70 13.59 -8.51
N ASN A 129 6.48 13.16 -7.52
CA ASN A 129 7.26 11.91 -7.51
C ASN A 129 6.48 10.68 -7.01
N ARG A 130 5.18 10.80 -6.69
CA ARG A 130 4.38 9.75 -6.05
C ARG A 130 3.35 9.11 -6.97
N VAL A 131 3.15 7.80 -6.79
CA VAL A 131 1.92 7.12 -7.21
C VAL A 131 1.17 6.69 -5.95
N LEU A 132 -0.14 6.94 -5.90
CA LEU A 132 -0.99 6.57 -4.78
C LEU A 132 -2.06 5.59 -5.26
N LEU A 133 -2.16 4.42 -4.65
CA LEU A 133 -3.18 3.42 -4.90
C LEU A 133 -4.03 3.23 -3.64
N THR A 134 -5.34 3.30 -3.76
CA THR A 134 -6.25 3.16 -2.62
C THR A 134 -7.31 2.10 -2.87
N ALA A 135 -7.64 1.34 -1.84
CA ALA A 135 -8.66 0.29 -1.89
C ALA A 135 -10.07 0.83 -2.15
N THR A 136 -10.33 2.08 -1.79
CA THR A 136 -11.64 2.71 -1.94
C THR A 136 -11.52 4.17 -2.37
N ASP A 137 -12.64 4.79 -2.72
CA ASP A 137 -12.74 6.26 -2.69
C ASP A 137 -12.78 6.80 -1.24
N ALA A 138 -12.92 8.12 -1.09
CA ALA A 138 -12.92 8.80 0.20
C ALA A 138 -14.17 8.55 1.08
N ARG A 139 -15.25 7.98 0.54
CA ARG A 139 -16.56 7.86 1.19
C ARG A 139 -17.05 6.41 1.28
N ARG A 140 -16.28 5.45 0.77
CA ARG A 140 -16.70 4.05 0.63
C ARG A 140 -15.85 3.10 1.46
N THR A 141 -16.43 1.94 1.72
CA THR A 141 -15.78 0.80 2.38
C THR A 141 -15.53 -0.33 1.38
N THR A 142 -14.76 -1.33 1.80
CA THR A 142 -14.64 -2.60 1.08
C THR A 142 -15.64 -3.62 1.66
N PHE A 143 -15.88 -4.70 0.93
CA PHE A 143 -16.75 -5.81 1.36
C PHE A 143 -16.07 -6.79 2.34
N ASN A 144 -15.11 -6.31 3.14
CA ASN A 144 -14.24 -7.14 3.97
C ASN A 144 -15.01 -8.04 4.95
N CYS A 145 -16.14 -7.58 5.49
CA CYS A 145 -16.97 -8.37 6.43
C CYS A 145 -17.59 -9.62 5.79
N GLN A 146 -17.77 -9.64 4.47
CA GLN A 146 -18.28 -10.79 3.72
C GLN A 146 -17.16 -11.55 2.99
N TYR A 147 -15.93 -11.09 3.15
CA TYR A 147 -14.76 -11.68 2.53
C TYR A 147 -14.19 -12.78 3.43
N LYS A 148 -14.05 -13.98 2.87
CA LYS A 148 -13.50 -15.14 3.58
C LYS A 148 -12.06 -15.47 3.13
N GLY A 149 -11.40 -14.53 2.46
CA GLY A 149 -10.02 -14.72 2.01
C GLY A 149 -9.02 -14.47 3.13
N ASP A 150 -7.81 -14.99 2.93
CA ASP A 150 -6.68 -14.80 3.84
C ASP A 150 -6.05 -13.41 3.74
N HIS A 151 -6.52 -12.59 2.80
CA HIS A 151 -6.04 -11.25 2.46
C HIS A 151 -7.19 -10.24 2.46
N THR A 152 -6.87 -8.95 2.41
CA THR A 152 -7.91 -7.96 2.04
C THR A 152 -8.27 -8.10 0.56
N PRO A 153 -9.52 -7.87 0.14
CA PRO A 153 -9.91 -7.97 -1.27
C PRO A 153 -9.05 -7.13 -2.20
N PHE A 154 -8.61 -5.96 -1.73
CA PHE A 154 -7.77 -5.06 -2.50
C PHE A 154 -6.35 -5.61 -2.66
N ALA A 155 -5.71 -6.03 -1.56
CA ALA A 155 -4.37 -6.59 -1.63
C ALA A 155 -4.34 -7.88 -2.45
N GLU A 156 -5.36 -8.73 -2.34
CA GLU A 156 -5.45 -9.95 -3.15
C GLU A 156 -5.63 -9.63 -4.63
N ALA A 157 -6.55 -8.72 -4.98
CA ALA A 157 -6.78 -8.33 -6.36
C ALA A 157 -5.60 -7.56 -6.97
N LEU A 158 -4.75 -6.95 -6.16
CA LEU A 158 -3.59 -6.19 -6.58
C LEU A 158 -2.33 -7.06 -6.60
N PHE A 159 -1.81 -7.47 -5.44
CA PHE A 159 -0.57 -8.24 -5.32
C PHE A 159 -0.71 -9.73 -5.69
N GLY A 160 -1.93 -10.28 -5.72
CA GLY A 160 -2.17 -11.68 -6.10
C GLY A 160 -2.23 -11.94 -7.62
N GLN A 161 -2.02 -10.91 -8.44
CA GLN A 161 -2.06 -11.04 -9.90
C GLN A 161 -0.85 -11.83 -10.43
N ALA A 162 -1.12 -12.81 -11.30
CA ALA A 162 -0.06 -13.50 -12.03
C ALA A 162 0.64 -12.55 -13.01
N GLY A 163 1.97 -12.56 -13.02
CA GLY A 163 2.78 -11.75 -13.92
C GLY A 163 2.72 -10.25 -13.64
N ALA A 164 2.35 -9.83 -12.43
CA ALA A 164 2.25 -8.43 -12.04
C ALA A 164 3.56 -7.66 -12.26
N GLU A 165 4.72 -8.32 -12.09
CA GLU A 165 6.05 -7.76 -12.35
C GLU A 165 6.25 -7.31 -13.81
N ASN A 166 5.47 -7.88 -14.75
CA ASN A 166 5.52 -7.52 -16.17
C ASN A 166 4.59 -6.35 -16.54
N ARG A 167 3.79 -5.83 -15.60
CA ARG A 167 2.79 -4.79 -15.85
C ARG A 167 3.31 -3.41 -15.46
N SER A 168 2.80 -2.38 -16.13
CA SER A 168 2.89 -1.02 -15.60
C SER A 168 2.03 -0.87 -14.34
N VAL A 169 2.25 0.18 -13.54
CA VAL A 169 1.41 0.43 -12.34
C VAL A 169 -0.03 0.70 -12.72
N THR A 170 -0.23 1.42 -13.82
CA THR A 170 -1.55 1.77 -14.33
C THR A 170 -2.30 0.52 -14.80
N ASP A 171 -1.64 -0.39 -15.50
CA ASP A 171 -2.23 -1.68 -15.90
C ASP A 171 -2.47 -2.60 -14.71
N TRP A 172 -1.51 -2.68 -13.79
CA TRP A 172 -1.59 -3.48 -12.58
C TRP A 172 -2.78 -3.06 -11.70
N MET A 173 -2.94 -1.75 -11.48
CA MET A 173 -4.10 -1.21 -10.78
C MET A 173 -5.40 -1.39 -11.58
N GLY A 174 -5.35 -1.23 -12.91
CA GLY A 174 -6.51 -1.41 -13.79
C GLY A 174 -7.08 -2.83 -13.73
N GLU A 175 -6.22 -3.86 -13.71
CA GLU A 175 -6.65 -5.25 -13.54
C GLU A 175 -7.23 -5.50 -12.14
N ALA A 176 -6.65 -4.90 -11.09
CA ALA A 176 -7.20 -4.99 -9.74
C ALA A 176 -8.61 -4.38 -9.68
N GLN A 177 -8.82 -3.21 -10.29
CA GLN A 177 -10.14 -2.55 -10.38
C GLN A 177 -11.17 -3.43 -11.09
N LYS A 178 -10.80 -4.06 -12.22
CA LYS A 178 -11.69 -4.97 -12.96
C LYS A 178 -12.06 -6.18 -12.11
N SER A 179 -11.08 -6.80 -11.46
CA SER A 179 -11.29 -7.96 -10.57
C SER A 179 -12.24 -7.62 -9.42
N ILE A 180 -12.00 -6.50 -8.73
CA ILE A 180 -12.83 -6.02 -7.61
C ILE A 180 -14.25 -5.74 -8.07
N ALA A 181 -14.43 -4.99 -9.17
CA ALA A 181 -15.76 -4.69 -9.69
C ALA A 181 -16.55 -5.97 -10.07
N ALA A 182 -15.88 -6.98 -10.63
CA ALA A 182 -16.51 -8.26 -10.94
C ALA A 182 -16.93 -9.01 -9.67
N GLN A 183 -16.09 -9.01 -8.63
CA GLN A 183 -16.42 -9.61 -7.33
C GLN A 183 -17.61 -8.91 -6.67
N GLU A 184 -17.62 -7.58 -6.69
CA GLU A 184 -18.67 -6.76 -6.08
C GLU A 184 -20.03 -7.01 -6.75
N ARG A 185 -20.05 -7.09 -8.09
CA ARG A 185 -21.25 -7.43 -8.86
C ARG A 185 -21.78 -8.83 -8.51
N ARG A 186 -20.89 -9.84 -8.45
CA ARG A 186 -21.28 -11.22 -8.08
C ARG A 186 -21.84 -11.29 -6.66
N ARG A 187 -21.28 -10.51 -5.74
CA ARG A 187 -21.69 -10.46 -4.33
C ARG A 187 -22.87 -9.52 -4.07
N LYS A 188 -23.29 -8.73 -5.06
CA LYS A 188 -24.35 -7.70 -4.94
C LYS A 188 -24.07 -6.69 -3.81
N VAL A 189 -22.81 -6.27 -3.68
CA VAL A 189 -22.36 -5.27 -2.70
C VAL A 189 -22.08 -3.92 -3.37
N PRO A 190 -22.17 -2.80 -2.63
CA PRO A 190 -21.78 -1.49 -3.17
C PRO A 190 -20.34 -1.50 -3.68
N ALA A 191 -20.10 -0.85 -4.82
CA ALA A 191 -18.75 -0.75 -5.38
C ALA A 191 -17.84 0.05 -4.45
N SER A 192 -16.61 -0.40 -4.20
CA SER A 192 -15.62 0.29 -3.36
C SER A 192 -14.93 1.47 -4.07
N GLN A 193 -14.89 1.42 -5.41
CA GLN A 193 -14.23 2.40 -6.28
C GLN A 193 -12.75 2.65 -5.95
N PRO A 194 -11.87 1.63 -6.05
CA PRO A 194 -10.43 1.81 -5.85
C PRO A 194 -9.87 2.92 -6.75
N ARG A 195 -8.95 3.75 -6.24
CA ARG A 195 -8.44 4.94 -6.94
C ARG A 195 -6.94 4.87 -7.17
N ILE A 196 -6.50 5.59 -8.20
CA ILE A 196 -5.10 5.81 -8.54
C ILE A 196 -4.87 7.30 -8.73
N PHE A 197 -3.74 7.79 -8.23
CA PHE A 197 -3.15 9.07 -8.58
C PHE A 197 -1.72 8.83 -9.05
N VAL A 198 -1.32 9.50 -10.14
CA VAL A 198 0.04 9.46 -10.68
C VAL A 198 0.55 10.89 -10.75
N GLY A 199 1.57 11.20 -9.97
CA GLY A 199 2.27 12.48 -10.02
C GLY A 199 3.01 12.69 -11.34
N ASP A 200 3.28 13.94 -11.68
CA ASP A 200 3.83 14.29 -13.00
C ASP A 200 5.21 13.67 -13.28
N GLU A 201 6.12 13.69 -12.31
CA GLU A 201 7.44 13.04 -12.40
C GLU A 201 7.32 11.51 -12.34
N ALA A 202 6.25 11.00 -11.72
CA ALA A 202 6.03 9.58 -11.59
C ALA A 202 5.57 8.89 -12.87
N LYS A 203 5.00 9.62 -13.83
CA LYS A 203 4.47 9.07 -15.09
C LYS A 203 5.49 8.21 -15.84
N ALA A 204 6.76 8.63 -15.86
CA ALA A 204 7.79 7.95 -16.62
C ALA A 204 8.04 6.51 -16.13
N TRP A 205 8.10 6.29 -14.80
CA TRP A 205 8.33 4.97 -14.23
C TRP A 205 7.02 4.20 -13.97
N ALA A 206 5.91 4.90 -13.70
CA ALA A 206 4.61 4.27 -13.48
C ALA A 206 4.06 3.57 -14.74
N ASN A 207 4.46 4.03 -15.93
CA ASN A 207 4.06 3.45 -17.22
C ASN A 207 5.03 2.36 -17.71
N GLN A 208 6.04 1.98 -16.92
CA GLN A 208 6.96 0.89 -17.26
C GLN A 208 6.64 -0.37 -16.46
N PRO A 209 6.94 -1.57 -16.98
CA PRO A 209 6.86 -2.81 -16.22
C PRO A 209 7.54 -2.70 -14.85
N LEU A 210 6.93 -3.22 -13.78
CA LEU A 210 7.49 -3.13 -12.42
C LEU A 210 8.92 -3.70 -12.34
N LYS A 211 9.19 -4.80 -13.04
CA LYS A 211 10.53 -5.41 -13.13
C LYS A 211 11.60 -4.51 -13.78
N ASN A 212 11.18 -3.44 -14.45
CA ASN A 212 12.07 -2.46 -15.07
C ASN A 212 12.28 -1.20 -14.20
N TRP A 213 11.63 -1.07 -13.04
CA TRP A 213 11.71 0.13 -12.20
C TRP A 213 13.12 0.53 -11.77
N LEU A 214 13.99 -0.46 -11.59
CA LEU A 214 15.38 -0.25 -11.16
C LEU A 214 16.34 -0.07 -12.34
N GLN A 215 15.85 -0.22 -13.57
CA GLN A 215 16.64 0.02 -14.77
C GLN A 215 16.77 1.53 -15.00
N ALA A 216 17.91 1.96 -15.52
CA ALA A 216 18.06 3.35 -15.93
C ALA A 216 16.97 3.68 -16.99
N PRO A 217 16.39 4.91 -16.98
CA PRO A 217 15.58 5.33 -18.10
C PRO A 217 16.39 5.14 -19.38
N LYS A 218 15.81 4.50 -20.41
CA LYS A 218 16.42 4.56 -21.73
C LYS A 218 16.53 6.03 -22.10
N ALA A 219 17.74 6.49 -22.38
CA ALA A 219 17.95 7.82 -22.95
C ALA A 219 17.10 7.93 -24.23
N PRO A 220 16.52 9.11 -24.51
CA PRO A 220 15.72 9.33 -25.71
C PRO A 220 16.51 9.06 -27.00
#